data_AF-A0AAJ1Q3V3-F1
#
_entry.id   AF-A0AAJ1Q3V3-F1
#
_cell.length_a   1.000
_cell.length_b   1.000
_cell.length_c   1.000
_cell.angle_alpha   90.00
_cell.angle_beta   90.00
_cell.angle_gamma   90.00
#
_symmetry.space_group_name_H-M   'P 1'
#
loop_
_entity.id
_entity.type
_entity.pdbx_description
1 polymer ?
#
loop_
_entity_poly.entity_id
_entity_poly.type
_entity_poly.pdbx_seq_one_letter_code
_entity_poly.pdbx_strand_id
1 'polypeptide(L)'
;MWKEFKAFIANDNIITMATGIIMGSAFTKIVGSLVDNIFMPLIVAITGQADVTGLAFNIGNTTLQYGQFLQAIIDFVLIALFLYLTLKALERVQHKKIVSPDPEPEEPSETELLQEILGELKKR
;
A
#
# COMPACT_ATOMS: atom_id res chain seq x y z
N MET A 1 -32.26 15.73 -0.07
CA MET A 1 -31.79 14.35 0.18
C MET A 1 -31.27 13.64 -1.07
N TRP A 2 -32.11 13.02 -1.93
CA TRP A 2 -31.61 12.23 -3.09
C TRP A 2 -30.86 13.07 -4.14
N LYS A 3 -31.34 14.28 -4.42
CA LYS A 3 -30.66 15.23 -5.33
C LYS A 3 -29.32 15.71 -4.76
N GLU A 4 -29.25 15.99 -3.46
CA GLU A 4 -28.01 16.35 -2.74
C GLU A 4 -27.03 15.19 -2.72
N PHE A 5 -27.48 13.95 -2.53
CA PHE A 5 -26.63 12.76 -2.57
C PHE A 5 -26.03 12.53 -3.96
N LYS A 6 -26.83 12.68 -5.02
CA LYS A 6 -26.32 12.59 -6.39
C LYS A 6 -25.31 13.71 -6.69
N ALA A 7 -25.59 14.93 -6.23
CA ALA A 7 -24.66 16.05 -6.35
C ALA A 7 -23.37 15.85 -5.54
N PHE A 8 -23.46 15.21 -4.37
CA PHE A 8 -22.32 14.86 -3.53
C PHE A 8 -21.41 13.82 -4.21
N ILE A 9 -21.99 12.72 -4.71
CA ILE A 9 -21.22 11.68 -5.44
C ILE A 9 -20.68 12.21 -6.76
N ALA A 10 -21.38 13.11 -7.46
CA ALA A 10 -20.89 13.69 -8.71
C ALA A 10 -19.63 14.58 -8.55
N ASN A 11 -19.13 14.79 -7.33
CA ASN A 11 -17.82 15.41 -7.14
C ASN A 11 -16.71 14.40 -7.48
N ASP A 12 -15.98 14.69 -8.55
CA ASP A 12 -14.86 13.85 -9.02
C ASP A 12 -13.79 13.62 -7.95
N ASN A 13 -13.57 14.58 -7.05
CA ASN A 13 -12.64 14.45 -5.91
C ASN A 13 -13.08 13.33 -4.94
N ILE A 14 -14.38 13.21 -4.67
CA ILE A 14 -14.91 12.20 -3.74
C ILE A 14 -14.84 10.81 -4.38
N ILE A 15 -15.20 10.69 -5.68
CA ILE A 15 -15.12 9.42 -6.40
C ILE A 15 -13.68 8.91 -6.47
N THR A 16 -12.72 9.80 -6.77
CA THR A 16 -11.30 9.44 -6.90
C THR A 16 -10.74 8.97 -5.56
N MET A 17 -10.99 9.73 -4.49
CA MET A 17 -10.59 9.35 -3.13
C MET A 17 -11.22 8.01 -2.70
N ALA A 18 -12.52 7.85 -2.90
CA ALA A 18 -13.24 6.63 -2.52
C ALA A 18 -12.70 5.41 -3.28
N THR A 19 -12.44 5.56 -4.58
CA THR A 19 -11.89 4.49 -5.42
C THR A 19 -10.49 4.10 -4.93
N GLY A 20 -9.63 5.07 -4.61
CA GLY A 20 -8.30 4.81 -4.05
C GLY A 20 -8.34 4.02 -2.74
N ILE A 21 -9.23 4.39 -1.80
CA ILE A 21 -9.40 3.69 -0.52
C ILE A 21 -9.91 2.26 -0.74
N ILE A 22 -10.91 2.09 -1.63
CA ILE A 22 -11.48 0.76 -1.93
C ILE A 22 -10.42 -0.14 -2.56
N MET A 23 -9.71 0.36 -3.58
CA MET A 23 -8.65 -0.39 -4.25
C MET A 23 -7.50 -0.72 -3.30
N GLY A 24 -7.08 0.22 -2.45
CA GLY A 24 -6.07 -0.01 -1.42
C GLY A 24 -6.49 -1.10 -0.44
N SER A 25 -7.72 -1.03 0.08
CA SER A 25 -8.24 -2.04 1.02
C SER A 25 -8.36 -3.43 0.40
N ALA A 26 -8.76 -3.52 -0.86
CA ALA A 26 -8.86 -4.78 -1.59
C ALA A 26 -7.47 -5.35 -1.87
N PHE A 27 -6.51 -4.50 -2.26
CA PHE A 27 -5.13 -4.91 -2.51
C PHE A 27 -4.46 -5.47 -1.25
N THR A 28 -4.62 -4.80 -0.09
CA THR A 28 -4.10 -5.31 1.19
C THR A 28 -4.63 -6.71 1.52
N LYS A 29 -5.90 -7.00 1.21
CA LYS A 29 -6.47 -8.35 1.40
C LYS A 29 -5.85 -9.40 0.48
N ILE A 30 -5.58 -9.04 -0.78
CA ILE A 30 -4.92 -9.94 -1.74
C ILE A 30 -3.51 -10.26 -1.25
N VAL A 31 -2.77 -9.23 -0.82
CA VAL A 31 -1.41 -9.38 -0.28
C VAL A 31 -1.41 -10.23 0.98
N GLY A 32 -2.28 -9.93 1.94
CA GLY A 32 -2.42 -10.72 3.16
C GLY A 32 -2.76 -12.18 2.86
N SER A 33 -3.75 -12.43 1.99
CA SER A 33 -4.12 -13.78 1.58
C SER A 33 -2.96 -14.57 0.97
N LEU A 34 -2.08 -13.93 0.22
CA LEU A 34 -0.92 -14.60 -0.37
C LEU A 34 0.14 -14.92 0.68
N VAL A 35 0.39 -14.01 1.61
CA VAL A 35 1.32 -14.24 2.71
C VAL A 35 0.81 -15.37 3.60
N ASP A 36 -0.43 -15.28 4.05
CA ASP A 36 -1.03 -16.20 5.01
C ASP A 36 -1.28 -17.59 4.42
N ASN A 37 -1.74 -17.68 3.18
CA ASN A 37 -2.17 -18.96 2.59
C ASN A 37 -1.12 -19.64 1.70
N ILE A 38 -0.08 -18.91 1.26
CA ILE A 38 0.96 -19.49 0.39
C ILE A 38 2.32 -19.41 1.07
N PHE A 39 2.79 -18.23 1.46
CA PHE A 39 4.14 -18.09 2.02
C PHE A 39 4.27 -18.72 3.39
N MET A 40 3.35 -18.47 4.31
CA MET A 40 3.40 -19.01 5.66
C MET A 40 3.48 -20.56 5.64
N PRO A 41 2.58 -21.30 4.95
CA PRO A 41 2.70 -22.75 4.83
C PRO A 41 4.03 -23.22 4.21
N LEU A 42 4.58 -22.49 3.23
CA LEU A 42 5.88 -22.78 2.63
C LEU A 42 7.02 -22.60 3.63
N ILE A 43 6.98 -21.54 4.43
CA ILE A 43 7.97 -21.28 5.49
C ILE A 43 7.88 -22.39 6.53
N VAL A 44 6.68 -22.71 7.01
CA VAL A 44 6.45 -23.81 7.96
C VAL A 44 6.98 -25.14 7.43
N ALA A 45 6.75 -25.43 6.15
CA ALA A 45 7.22 -26.67 5.53
C ALA A 45 8.76 -26.79 5.52
N ILE A 46 9.48 -25.67 5.55
CA ILE A 46 10.95 -25.63 5.54
C ILE A 46 11.50 -25.54 6.97
N THR A 47 10.91 -24.73 7.85
CA THR A 47 11.42 -24.45 9.21
C THR A 47 10.87 -25.41 10.27
N GLY A 48 9.78 -26.10 9.98
CA GLY A 48 9.12 -27.06 10.90
C GLY A 48 8.40 -26.42 12.10
N GLN A 49 8.54 -25.10 12.30
CA GLN A 49 7.82 -24.34 13.32
C GLN A 49 6.99 -23.24 12.65
N ALA A 50 5.69 -23.27 12.93
CA ALA A 50 4.69 -22.48 12.24
C ALA A 50 4.36 -21.13 12.91
N ASP A 51 4.56 -21.04 14.23
CA ASP A 51 3.79 -20.10 15.02
C ASP A 51 4.53 -19.73 16.31
N VAL A 52 4.75 -18.43 16.52
CA VAL A 52 5.31 -17.87 17.77
C VAL A 52 4.24 -17.30 18.68
N THR A 53 2.96 -17.36 18.30
CA THR A 53 1.83 -16.80 19.07
C THR A 53 1.67 -17.42 20.45
N GLY A 54 2.06 -18.69 20.62
CA GLY A 54 1.99 -19.41 21.88
C GLY A 54 2.97 -18.92 22.95
N LEU A 55 3.89 -18.01 22.61
CA LEU A 55 4.83 -17.44 23.55
C LEU A 55 4.10 -16.46 24.49
N ALA A 56 4.01 -16.85 25.76
CA ALA A 56 3.41 -16.02 26.80
C ALA A 56 4.29 -16.01 28.04
N PHE A 57 4.38 -14.84 28.69
CA PHE A 57 5.06 -14.65 29.95
C PHE A 57 4.03 -14.38 31.04
N ASN A 58 3.98 -15.22 32.07
CA ASN A 58 3.06 -15.03 33.19
C ASN A 58 3.74 -14.17 34.27
N ILE A 59 3.16 -13.00 34.54
CA ILE A 59 3.56 -12.12 35.64
C ILE A 59 2.45 -12.16 36.68
N GLY A 60 2.64 -12.97 37.72
CA GLY A 60 1.62 -13.17 38.75
C GLY A 60 0.33 -13.74 38.18
N ASN A 61 -0.76 -12.96 38.23
CA ASN A 61 -2.08 -13.35 37.74
C ASN A 61 -2.39 -12.83 36.33
N THR A 62 -1.41 -12.23 35.64
CA THR A 62 -1.56 -11.63 34.31
C THR A 62 -0.67 -12.35 33.31
N THR A 63 -1.25 -12.78 32.19
CA THR A 63 -0.53 -13.43 31.09
C THR A 63 -0.21 -12.39 30.00
N LEU A 64 1.08 -12.10 29.80
CA LEU A 64 1.56 -11.26 28.71
C LEU A 64 1.84 -12.13 27.48
N GLN A 65 0.93 -12.12 26.50
CA GLN A 65 1.04 -12.90 25.26
C GLN A 65 1.90 -12.15 24.21
N TYR A 66 3.19 -11.98 24.48
CA TYR A 66 4.11 -11.29 23.57
C TYR A 66 4.32 -12.03 22.24
N GLY A 67 3.99 -13.33 22.18
CA GLY A 67 4.01 -14.13 20.96
C GLY A 67 3.16 -13.55 19.85
N GLN A 68 1.96 -13.03 20.17
CA GLN A 68 1.09 -12.38 19.19
C GLN A 68 1.74 -11.14 18.56
N PHE A 69 2.45 -10.36 19.38
CA PHE A 69 3.17 -9.19 18.90
C PHE A 69 4.36 -9.58 18.01
N LEU A 70 5.11 -10.62 18.40
CA LEU A 70 6.22 -11.11 17.61
C LEU A 70 5.75 -11.70 16.27
N GLN A 71 4.62 -12.41 16.27
CA GLN A 71 3.98 -12.91 15.06
C GLN A 71 3.62 -11.75 14.13
N ALA A 72 2.98 -10.69 14.65
CA ALA A 72 2.64 -9.52 13.83
C ALA A 72 3.86 -8.84 13.20
N ILE A 73 5.02 -8.82 13.89
CA ILE A 73 6.28 -8.32 13.30
C ILE A 73 6.74 -9.23 12.15
N ILE A 74 6.66 -10.54 12.32
CA ILE A 74 7.04 -11.50 11.27
C ILE A 74 6.13 -11.32 10.05
N ASP A 75 4.82 -11.25 10.25
CA ASP A 75 3.84 -11.06 9.17
C ASP A 75 4.08 -9.73 8.44
N PHE A 76 4.37 -8.65 9.17
CA PHE A 76 4.73 -7.36 8.58
C PHE A 76 5.98 -7.44 7.70
N VAL A 77 7.05 -8.10 8.18
CA VAL A 77 8.28 -8.28 7.41
C VAL A 77 8.03 -9.13 6.15
N LEU A 78 7.19 -10.16 6.24
CA LEU A 78 6.82 -10.99 5.09
C LEU A 78 5.99 -10.21 4.06
N ILE A 79 5.03 -9.42 4.49
CA ILE A 79 4.24 -8.54 3.61
C ILE A 79 5.16 -7.52 2.91
N ALA A 80 6.06 -6.88 3.66
CA ALA A 80 7.02 -5.94 3.10
C ALA A 80 7.97 -6.60 2.09
N LEU A 81 8.48 -7.79 2.41
CA LEU A 81 9.32 -8.58 1.50
C LEU A 81 8.54 -8.98 0.23
N PHE A 82 7.31 -9.42 0.38
CA PHE A 82 6.45 -9.75 -0.75
C PHE A 82 6.26 -8.53 -1.64
N LEU A 83 5.80 -7.40 -1.11
CA LEU A 83 5.60 -6.16 -1.88
C LEU A 83 6.88 -5.75 -2.61
N TYR A 84 8.03 -5.82 -1.95
CA TYR A 84 9.33 -5.55 -2.57
C TYR A 84 9.61 -6.49 -3.76
N LEU A 85 9.38 -7.79 -3.60
CA LEU A 85 9.57 -8.76 -4.68
C LEU A 85 8.62 -8.52 -5.84
N THR A 86 7.36 -8.18 -5.59
CA THR A 86 6.36 -7.90 -6.63
C THR A 86 6.71 -6.64 -7.42
N LEU A 87 7.11 -5.56 -6.74
CA LEU A 87 7.55 -4.32 -7.38
C LEU A 87 8.80 -4.57 -8.24
N LYS A 88 9.79 -5.28 -7.67
CA LYS A 88 11.02 -5.63 -8.38
C LYS A 88 10.77 -6.55 -9.59
N ALA A 89 9.83 -7.49 -9.48
CA ALA A 89 9.42 -8.33 -10.60
C ALA A 89 8.76 -7.49 -11.71
N LEU A 90 7.93 -6.52 -11.33
CA LEU A 90 7.27 -5.63 -12.29
C LEU A 90 8.27 -4.73 -13.02
N GLU A 91 9.25 -4.16 -12.31
CA GLU A 91 10.37 -3.41 -12.91
C GLU A 91 11.16 -4.26 -13.91
N ARG A 92 11.42 -5.52 -13.56
CA ARG A 92 12.17 -6.45 -14.43
C ARG A 92 11.43 -6.77 -15.72
N VAL A 93 10.11 -6.90 -15.65
CA VAL A 93 9.25 -7.18 -16.82
C VAL A 93 9.05 -5.92 -17.67
N GLN A 94 8.95 -4.75 -17.05
CA GLN A 94 8.61 -3.51 -17.77
C GLN A 94 9.82 -2.72 -18.28
N HIS A 95 11.06 -3.08 -17.96
CA HIS A 95 12.28 -2.33 -18.36
C HIS A 95 12.20 -0.80 -18.14
N LYS A 96 11.33 -0.35 -17.25
CA LYS A 96 11.10 1.05 -16.89
C LYS A 96 11.31 1.14 -15.38
N LYS A 97 12.14 2.10 -14.93
CA LYS A 97 12.39 2.36 -13.52
C LYS A 97 11.09 2.82 -12.86
N ILE A 98 10.38 1.89 -12.22
CA ILE A 98 9.18 2.19 -11.41
C ILE A 98 9.61 2.56 -9.97
N VAL A 99 10.88 2.33 -9.59
CA VAL A 99 11.51 2.99 -8.43
C VAL A 99 12.14 4.31 -8.84
N SER A 100 11.29 5.23 -9.27
CA SER A 100 11.33 6.52 -8.60
C SER A 100 10.11 6.49 -7.68
N PRO A 101 10.19 6.86 -6.40
CA PRO A 101 9.05 7.53 -5.80
C PRO A 101 8.89 8.79 -6.65
N ASP A 102 8.25 8.66 -7.80
CA ASP A 102 7.92 9.81 -8.63
C ASP A 102 7.00 10.63 -7.73
N PRO A 103 7.40 11.87 -7.39
CA PRO A 103 6.41 12.80 -6.91
C PRO A 103 5.31 12.80 -7.96
N GLU A 104 4.08 12.83 -7.44
CA GLU A 104 2.85 13.26 -8.10
C GLU A 104 3.06 13.84 -9.51
N PRO A 105 2.26 13.42 -10.52
CA PRO A 105 2.38 13.97 -11.87
C PRO A 105 2.57 15.47 -11.76
N GLU A 106 3.73 15.98 -12.21
CA GLU A 106 3.95 17.42 -12.29
C GLU A 106 2.87 17.95 -13.23
N GLU A 107 1.72 18.36 -12.66
CA GLU A 107 0.89 19.38 -13.26
C GLU A 107 1.88 20.48 -13.64
N PRO A 108 1.91 20.95 -14.90
CA PRO A 108 2.86 21.98 -15.32
C PRO A 108 2.77 23.09 -14.28
N SER A 109 3.87 23.30 -13.55
CA SER A 109 3.81 24.14 -12.37
C SER A 109 3.26 25.49 -12.80
N GLU A 110 2.42 26.14 -12.00
CA GLU A 110 1.81 27.41 -12.40
C GLU A 110 2.84 28.41 -12.93
N THR A 111 4.09 28.30 -12.47
CA THR A 111 5.26 29.02 -12.98
C THR A 111 5.61 28.76 -14.45
N GLU A 112 5.49 27.54 -14.98
CA GLU A 112 5.70 27.21 -16.40
C GLU A 112 4.58 27.80 -17.27
N LEU A 113 3.33 27.68 -16.83
CA LEU A 113 2.17 28.30 -17.49
C LEU A 113 2.28 29.82 -17.51
N LEU A 114 2.73 30.43 -16.41
CA LEU A 114 2.99 31.88 -16.34
C LEU A 114 4.14 32.31 -17.24
N GLN A 115 5.18 31.50 -17.41
CA GLN A 115 6.27 31.78 -18.34
C GLN A 115 5.82 31.69 -19.80
N GLU A 116 4.97 30.72 -20.13
CA GLU A 116 4.38 30.59 -21.46
C GLU A 116 3.46 31.79 -21.77
N ILE A 117 2.61 32.20 -20.82
CA ILE A 117 1.76 33.40 -20.95
C ILE A 117 2.61 34.67 -21.11
N LEU A 118 3.69 34.83 -20.35
CA LEU A 118 4.61 35.97 -20.49
C LEU A 118 5.28 35.97 -21.87
N GLY A 119 5.66 34.79 -22.37
CA GLY A 119 6.25 34.60 -23.69
C GLY A 119 5.28 34.99 -24.83
N GLU A 120 4.02 34.58 -24.72
CA GLU A 120 2.94 34.97 -25.63
C GLU A 120 2.65 36.49 -25.57
N LEU A 121 2.62 37.08 -24.38
CA LEU A 121 2.37 38.52 -24.21
C LEU A 121 3.50 39.40 -24.75
N LYS A 122 4.75 38.94 -24.72
CA LYS A 122 5.89 39.67 -25.32
C LYS A 122 5.92 39.62 -26.85
N LYS A 123 5.19 38.68 -27.47
CA LYS A 123 5.07 38.58 -28.93
C LYS A 123 3.96 39.49 -29.49
N ARG A 124 3.07 39.99 -28.63
CA ARG A 124 2.08 41.02 -28.95
C ARG A 124 2.64 42.42 -28.71
#